data_AF-A0A7C2J775-F1
#
_entry.id   AF-A0A7C2J775-F1
#
_cell.length_a   1.000
_cell.length_b   1.000
_cell.length_c   1.000
_cell.angle_alpha   90.00
_cell.angle_beta   90.00
_cell.angle_gamma   90.00
#
_symmetry.space_group_name_H-M   'P 1'
#
loop_
_entity.id
_entity.type
_entity.pdbx_description
1 polymer ?
#
loop_
_entity_poly.entity_id
_entity_poly.type
_entity_poly.pdbx_seq_one_letter_code
_entity_poly.pdbx_strand_id
1 'polypeptide(L)'
;KILDLLRSLKLVPDQTPPQADQIGELTDELRNGIVGFLAMTPCLLLAINQEDLTRDPEQQNLPGTTAQYPNWRHKMRYSLEELENSPEVGAFVAELRSRLRATGRIDAGLGG
;
A
#
# COMPACT_ATOMS: atom_id res chain seq x y z
N LYS A 1 17.51 -6.15 4.57
CA LYS A 1 16.33 -6.48 3.72
C LYS A 1 15.26 -5.39 3.94
N ILE A 2 14.16 -5.37 3.18
CA ILE A 2 13.18 -4.28 3.24
C ILE A 2 12.58 -4.06 4.64
N LEU A 3 12.24 -5.14 5.36
CA LEU A 3 11.69 -5.06 6.72
C LEU A 3 12.67 -4.40 7.72
N ASP A 4 13.99 -4.60 7.54
CA ASP A 4 15.01 -3.94 8.38
C ASP A 4 15.03 -2.42 8.13
N LEU A 5 14.88 -2.03 6.86
CA LEU A 5 14.83 -0.62 6.47
C LEU A 5 13.58 0.05 7.08
N LEU A 6 12.40 -0.57 6.97
CA LEU A 6 11.17 -0.05 7.56
C LEU A 6 11.26 0.13 9.08
N ARG A 7 11.85 -0.83 9.81
CA ARG A 7 12.14 -0.70 11.25
C ARG A 7 13.13 0.44 11.53
N SER A 8 14.23 0.52 10.78
CA SER A 8 15.25 1.56 10.98
C SER A 8 14.72 2.98 10.76
N LEU A 9 13.76 3.14 9.85
CA LEU A 9 13.06 4.40 9.55
C LEU A 9 11.84 4.64 10.46
N LYS A 10 11.56 3.75 11.44
CA LYS A 10 10.39 3.79 12.33
C LYS A 10 9.04 3.85 11.58
N LEU A 11 8.97 3.19 10.43
CA LEU A 11 7.77 3.09 9.59
C LEU A 11 6.90 1.89 9.96
N VAL A 12 7.44 0.91 10.68
CA VAL A 12 6.74 -0.23 11.28
C VAL A 12 7.26 -0.45 12.72
N PRO A 13 6.51 -1.15 13.59
CA PRO A 13 6.95 -1.44 14.95
C PRO A 13 8.27 -2.22 15.03
N ASP A 14 9.06 -2.00 16.08
CA ASP A 14 10.35 -2.68 16.26
C ASP A 14 10.18 -4.21 16.42
N GLN A 15 9.04 -4.66 16.92
CA GLN A 15 8.66 -6.08 17.04
C GLN A 15 8.16 -6.73 15.72
N THR A 16 8.06 -6.00 14.60
CA THR A 16 7.72 -6.61 13.31
C THR A 16 8.75 -7.69 12.95
N PRO A 17 8.35 -8.91 12.56
CA PRO A 17 9.28 -10.01 12.30
C PRO A 17 10.40 -9.68 11.29
N PRO A 18 11.60 -10.25 11.44
CA PRO A 18 12.73 -9.96 10.56
C PRO A 18 12.58 -10.54 9.15
N GLN A 19 11.78 -11.59 8.98
CA GLN A 19 11.61 -12.33 7.74
C GLN A 19 10.14 -12.37 7.33
N ALA A 20 9.85 -12.35 6.03
CA ALA A 20 8.49 -12.19 5.51
C ALA A 20 7.63 -13.46 5.65
N ASP A 21 8.25 -14.64 5.65
CA ASP A 21 7.65 -15.94 5.93
C ASP A 21 7.19 -16.10 7.40
N GLN A 22 7.62 -15.20 8.28
CA GLN A 22 7.19 -15.13 9.68
C GLN A 22 6.01 -14.16 9.89
N ILE A 23 5.52 -13.52 8.81
CA ILE A 23 4.40 -12.58 8.84
C ILE A 23 3.16 -13.31 8.31
N GLY A 24 2.19 -13.57 9.20
CA GLY A 24 1.01 -14.37 8.85
C GLY A 24 0.00 -13.66 7.95
N GLU A 25 -0.14 -12.34 8.08
CA GLU A 25 -1.06 -11.50 7.30
C GLU A 25 -0.46 -10.10 7.10
N LEU A 26 -0.82 -9.43 6.00
CA LEU A 26 -0.49 -8.04 5.75
C LEU A 26 -1.35 -7.11 6.63
N THR A 27 -0.79 -6.69 7.77
CA THR A 27 -1.45 -5.73 8.67
C THR A 27 -1.48 -4.32 8.07
N ASP A 28 -2.39 -3.48 8.57
CA ASP A 28 -2.50 -2.08 8.16
C ASP A 28 -1.21 -1.30 8.43
N GLU A 29 -0.54 -1.54 9.57
CA GLU A 29 0.73 -0.90 9.90
C GLU A 29 1.85 -1.29 8.93
N LEU A 30 1.91 -2.56 8.52
CA LEU A 30 2.92 -3.03 7.57
C LEU A 30 2.67 -2.46 6.17
N ARG A 31 1.41 -2.48 5.69
CA ARG A 31 1.02 -1.85 4.42
C ARG A 31 1.37 -0.35 4.44
N ASN A 32 0.96 0.36 5.49
CA ASN A 32 1.16 1.81 5.62
C ASN A 32 2.65 2.15 5.78
N GLY A 33 3.45 1.28 6.41
CA GLY A 33 4.90 1.41 6.49
C GLY A 33 5.60 1.27 5.14
N ILE A 34 5.20 0.28 4.33
CA ILE A 34 5.71 0.07 2.97
C ILE A 34 5.36 1.26 2.07
N VAL A 35 4.09 1.67 2.04
CA VAL A 35 3.63 2.80 1.23
C VAL A 35 4.24 4.11 1.72
N GLY A 36 4.39 4.28 3.04
CA GLY A 36 5.08 5.42 3.65
C GLY A 36 6.54 5.53 3.23
N PHE A 37 7.26 4.41 3.12
CA PHE A 37 8.62 4.39 2.58
C PHE A 37 8.66 4.88 1.13
N LEU A 38 7.74 4.42 0.28
CA LEU A 38 7.64 4.87 -1.12
C LEU A 38 7.31 6.36 -1.22
N ALA A 39 6.44 6.87 -0.34
CA ALA A 39 6.10 8.30 -0.26
C ALA A 39 7.28 9.19 0.18
N MET A 40 8.24 8.67 0.94
CA MET A 40 9.47 9.38 1.33
C MET A 40 10.56 9.38 0.25
N THR A 41 10.43 8.51 -0.75
CA THR A 41 11.40 8.33 -1.84
C THR A 41 11.42 9.57 -2.77
N PRO A 42 12.57 9.98 -3.37
CA PRO A 42 12.65 11.18 -4.21
C PRO A 42 11.94 11.08 -5.58
N CYS A 43 11.26 9.97 -5.88
CA CYS A 43 10.53 9.77 -7.13
C CYS A 43 9.47 10.86 -7.39
N LEU A 44 9.32 11.30 -8.64
CA LEU A 44 8.32 12.32 -9.00
C LEU A 44 6.88 11.79 -8.96
N LEU A 45 6.69 10.49 -9.22
CA LEU A 45 5.40 9.82 -9.21
C LEU A 45 5.42 8.65 -8.24
N LEU A 46 4.30 8.45 -7.54
CA LEU A 46 3.98 7.26 -6.76
C LEU A 46 2.70 6.67 -7.35
N ALA A 47 2.77 5.39 -7.75
CA ALA A 47 1.59 4.60 -8.10
C ALA A 47 1.36 3.58 -6.98
N ILE A 48 0.10 3.41 -6.59
CA ILE A 48 -0.36 2.40 -5.63
C ILE A 48 -1.45 1.63 -6.37
N ASN A 49 -1.42 0.30 -6.30
CA ASN A 49 -2.42 -0.50 -7.00
C ASN A 49 -3.69 -0.65 -6.16
N GLN A 50 -4.84 -0.92 -6.80
CA GLN A 50 -6.12 -0.98 -6.08
C GLN A 50 -6.19 -2.20 -5.14
N GLU A 51 -5.55 -3.31 -5.51
CA GLU A 51 -5.36 -4.49 -4.66
C GLU A 51 -4.56 -4.15 -3.39
N ASP A 52 -3.58 -3.24 -3.45
CA ASP A 52 -2.80 -2.84 -2.26
C ASP A 52 -3.67 -2.06 -1.25
N LEU A 53 -4.61 -1.23 -1.74
CA LEU A 53 -5.54 -0.48 -0.89
C LEU A 53 -6.39 -1.42 -0.04
N THR A 54 -6.89 -2.49 -0.67
CA THR A 54 -7.88 -3.43 -0.11
C THR A 54 -7.27 -4.74 0.39
N ARG A 55 -5.94 -4.90 0.27
CA ARG A 55 -5.18 -6.11 0.61
C ARG A 55 -5.72 -7.36 -0.10
N ASP A 56 -6.14 -7.20 -1.36
CA ASP A 56 -6.62 -8.33 -2.16
C ASP A 56 -5.46 -9.30 -2.46
N PRO A 57 -5.55 -10.59 -2.06
CA PRO A 57 -4.48 -11.55 -2.29
C PRO A 57 -4.42 -12.07 -3.74
N GLU A 58 -5.46 -11.85 -4.54
CA GLU A 58 -5.50 -12.34 -5.92
C GLU A 58 -4.71 -11.43 -6.87
N GLN A 59 -3.88 -12.03 -7.72
CA GLN A 59 -3.06 -11.30 -8.68
C GLN A 59 -3.82 -11.16 -9.99
N GLN A 60 -3.78 -9.99 -10.64
CA GLN A 60 -4.39 -9.84 -11.97
C GLN A 60 -3.73 -10.74 -13.03
N ASN A 61 -2.44 -11.06 -12.87
CA ASN A 61 -1.70 -11.89 -13.82
C ASN A 61 -0.52 -12.59 -13.12
N LEU A 62 -0.43 -13.91 -13.30
CA LEU A 62 0.66 -14.77 -12.86
C LEU A 62 1.54 -15.15 -14.06
N PRO A 63 2.73 -14.53 -14.24
CA PRO A 63 3.58 -14.75 -15.40
C PRO A 63 3.95 -16.22 -15.63
N GLY A 64 4.01 -16.65 -16.90
CA GLY A 64 4.34 -18.02 -17.27
C GLY A 64 3.18 -19.01 -17.22
N THR A 65 1.96 -18.55 -16.90
CA THR A 65 0.74 -19.38 -16.95
C THR A 65 -0.16 -19.03 -18.14
N THR A 66 -1.01 -19.96 -18.55
CA THR A 66 -2.04 -19.76 -19.58
C THR A 66 -3.40 -20.23 -19.08
N ALA A 67 -3.69 -21.53 -19.13
CA ALA A 67 -4.93 -22.11 -18.64
C ALA A 67 -4.92 -22.42 -17.13
N GLN A 68 -3.74 -22.36 -16.49
CA GLN A 68 -3.54 -22.72 -15.07
C GLN A 68 -3.98 -21.62 -14.10
N TYR A 69 -3.98 -20.36 -14.54
CA TYR A 69 -4.40 -19.21 -13.73
C TYR A 69 -5.27 -18.28 -14.58
N PRO A 70 -6.37 -17.71 -14.06
CA PRO A 70 -7.29 -16.89 -14.84
C PRO A 70 -6.77 -15.45 -15.01
N ASN A 71 -5.61 -15.32 -15.66
CA ASN A 71 -4.98 -14.03 -15.98
C ASN A 71 -5.95 -13.06 -16.64
N TRP A 72 -5.93 -11.80 -16.20
CA TRP A 72 -6.72 -10.67 -16.70
C TRP A 72 -8.24 -10.86 -16.58
N ARG A 73 -8.70 -11.73 -15.66
CA ARG A 73 -10.12 -12.03 -15.45
C ARG A 73 -10.61 -11.75 -14.03
N HIS A 74 -9.73 -11.41 -13.10
CA HIS A 74 -10.11 -11.02 -11.74
C HIS A 74 -10.74 -9.63 -11.78
N LYS A 75 -12.04 -9.56 -11.47
CA LYS A 75 -12.71 -8.28 -11.23
C LYS A 75 -12.27 -7.71 -9.89
N MET A 76 -12.30 -6.39 -9.76
CA MET A 76 -12.17 -5.72 -8.46
C MET A 76 -13.22 -6.29 -7.49
N ARG A 77 -12.79 -6.58 -6.26
CA ARG A 77 -13.64 -7.12 -5.20
C ARG A 77 -14.72 -6.14 -4.72
N TYR A 78 -14.49 -4.83 -4.94
CA TYR A 78 -15.34 -3.73 -4.50
C TYR A 78 -15.76 -2.87 -5.70
N SER A 79 -16.95 -2.28 -5.63
CA SER A 79 -17.39 -1.24 -6.56
C SER A 79 -16.68 0.09 -6.30
N LEU A 80 -16.80 1.05 -7.23
CA LEU A 80 -16.23 2.38 -7.03
C LEU A 80 -16.89 3.12 -5.87
N GLU A 81 -18.20 2.96 -5.72
CA GLU A 81 -19.02 3.51 -4.63
C GLU A 81 -18.64 2.88 -3.28
N GLU A 82 -18.37 1.58 -3.25
CA GLU A 82 -17.89 0.88 -2.05
C GLU A 82 -16.48 1.36 -1.65
N LEU A 83 -15.59 1.60 -2.62
CA LEU A 83 -14.25 2.17 -2.36
C LEU A 83 -14.32 3.62 -1.86
N GLU A 84 -15.16 4.45 -2.47
CA GLU A 84 -15.35 5.86 -2.10
C GLU A 84 -15.89 6.00 -0.66
N ASN A 85 -16.78 5.10 -0.25
CA ASN A 85 -17.40 5.10 1.08
C ASN A 85 -16.67 4.19 2.10
N SER A 86 -15.57 3.53 1.73
CA SER A 86 -14.85 2.60 2.61
C SER A 86 -14.06 3.34 3.70
N PRO A 87 -14.33 3.09 5.00
CA PRO A 87 -13.55 3.68 6.09
C PRO A 87 -12.08 3.25 6.08
N GLU A 88 -11.78 2.03 5.61
CA GLU A 88 -10.40 1.53 5.48
C GLU A 88 -9.63 2.31 4.41
N VAL A 89 -10.22 2.47 3.22
CA VAL A 89 -9.61 3.24 2.12
C VAL A 89 -9.45 4.71 2.54
N GLY A 90 -10.45 5.29 3.21
CA GLY A 90 -10.38 6.64 3.77
C GLY A 90 -9.23 6.82 4.76
N ALA A 91 -9.07 5.88 5.70
CA ALA A 91 -7.97 5.89 6.68
C ALA A 91 -6.60 5.75 6.01
N PHE A 92 -6.46 4.83 5.05
CA PHE A 92 -5.24 4.65 4.26
C PHE A 92 -4.85 5.93 3.49
N VAL A 93 -5.80 6.54 2.78
CA VAL A 93 -5.57 7.77 2.00
C VAL A 93 -5.23 8.95 2.91
N ALA A 94 -5.85 9.05 4.08
CA ALA A 94 -5.52 10.07 5.08
C ALA A 94 -4.07 9.92 5.59
N GLU A 95 -3.66 8.70 5.93
CA GLU A 95 -2.30 8.38 6.38
C GLU A 95 -1.24 8.64 5.28
N LEU A 96 -1.51 8.24 4.04
CA LEU A 96 -0.66 8.54 2.88
C LEU A 96 -0.51 10.06 2.68
N ARG A 97 -1.62 10.81 2.73
CA ARG A 97 -1.60 12.28 2.63
C ARG A 97 -0.79 12.91 3.77
N SER A 98 -0.91 12.40 5.00
CA SER A 98 -0.10 12.84 6.15
C SER A 98 1.41 12.70 5.87
N ARG A 99 1.83 11.55 5.34
CA ARG A 99 3.24 11.27 4.99
C ARG A 99 3.76 12.12 3.82
N LEU A 100 2.93 12.33 2.79
CA LEU A 100 3.27 13.24 1.68
C LEU A 100 3.39 14.70 2.16
N ARG A 101 2.59 15.14 3.13
CA ARG A 101 2.75 16.46 3.77
C ARG A 101 4.04 16.56 4.57
N ALA A 102 4.34 15.56 5.40
CA ALA A 102 5.55 15.53 6.23
C ALA A 102 6.85 15.57 5.40
N THR A 103 6.81 15.14 4.14
CA THR A 103 7.94 15.17 3.19
C THR A 103 7.99 16.44 2.34
N GLY A 104 7.07 17.39 2.52
CA GLY A 104 6.96 18.57 1.67
C GLY A 104 6.53 18.29 0.22
N ARG A 105 5.97 17.10 -0.04
CA ARG A 105 5.57 16.65 -1.39
C ARG A 105 4.20 17.14 -1.83
N ILE A 106 3.35 17.52 -0.88
CA ILE A 106 2.08 18.19 -1.13
C ILE A 106 1.89 19.33 -0.12
N ASP A 107 1.73 20.56 -0.61
CA ASP A 107 1.52 21.72 0.24
C ASP A 107 0.19 21.65 1.00
N ALA A 108 0.18 22.25 2.19
CA ALA A 108 -1.03 22.49 2.99
C ALA A 108 -1.88 23.64 2.40
N GLY A 109 -2.26 23.49 1.13
CA GLY A 109 -3.14 24.40 0.41
C GLY A 109 -2.45 25.13 -0.75
N LEU A 110 -2.74 24.67 -1.97
CA LEU A 110 -3.10 25.62 -3.02
C LEU A 110 -4.61 25.81 -2.91
N GLY A 111 -5.02 26.96 -2.37
CA GLY A 111 -6.42 27.36 -2.36
C GLY A 111 -6.86 27.78 -3.76
N GLY A 112 -8.05 27.32 -4.15
CA GLY A 112 -8.77 27.66 -5.37
C GLY A 112 -10.23 27.25 -5.22
#